data_AF-A0A182UKU6-F1
#
_entry.id   AF-A0A182UKU6-F1
#
_cell.length_a   1.000
_cell.length_b   1.000
_cell.length_c   1.000
_cell.angle_alpha   90.00
_cell.angle_beta   90.00
_cell.angle_gamma   90.00
#
_symmetry.space_group_name_H-M   'P 1'
#
loop_
_entity.id
_entity.type
_entity.pdbx_description
1 polymer ?
#
loop_
_entity_poly.entity_id
_entity_poly.type
_entity_poly.pdbx_seq_one_letter_code
_entity_poly.pdbx_strand_id
1 'polypeptide(L)'
;MALNGSSRHPQACEALTSMLSRNTLNPADITVLYRNYTSPEPPPIDLIRNPQFLELLVDSLFKVGVKINQEHKSKYIYLLGYAASVCEIPTKKGQPKGHRVLNKDELKATIIAIEKVHAICNVSRGSSELIADISTLYSCIRFPVVGVGVIRWVENTVTEPSYFKLCTESCPLHLALLDEVACVHASLHDQILRLLVRLFESKQDELEILVQLELKKMLLDRMVNLLARGCVVPVVKYISQCCTRGDTDISLIRYFVTEVLETVTHPYSSEFVQLFLPMVENEEITGSMRGEGDNDPVSEFIVHCKAHYTTL
;
A
#
# COMPACT_ATOMS: atom_id res chain seq x y z
N MET A 1 27.55 0.58 -5.20
CA MET A 1 27.66 1.82 -6.02
C MET A 1 28.68 1.73 -7.17
N ALA A 2 29.73 0.89 -7.11
CA ALA A 2 30.78 0.87 -8.13
C ALA A 2 30.41 0.19 -9.48
N LEU A 3 29.36 -0.64 -9.53
CA LEU A 3 29.09 -1.52 -10.68
C LEU A 3 28.23 -0.91 -11.80
N ASN A 4 27.53 0.21 -11.57
CA ASN A 4 26.55 0.75 -12.53
C ASN A 4 27.03 2.03 -13.25
N GLY A 5 28.33 2.32 -13.23
CA GLY A 5 28.87 3.56 -13.83
C GLY A 5 28.62 4.83 -13.01
N SER A 6 28.01 4.72 -11.83
CA SER A 6 27.77 5.84 -10.89
C SER A 6 29.07 6.49 -10.42
N SER A 7 30.20 5.77 -10.44
CA SER A 7 31.53 6.30 -10.09
C SER A 7 31.98 7.47 -10.97
N ARG A 8 31.38 7.65 -12.16
CA ARG A 8 31.62 8.82 -13.02
C ARG A 8 30.92 10.09 -12.55
N HIS A 9 30.06 9.99 -11.53
CA HIS A 9 29.26 11.08 -10.97
C HIS A 9 29.54 11.22 -9.46
N PRO A 10 30.76 11.62 -9.05
CA PRO A 10 31.19 11.60 -7.65
C PRO A 10 30.32 12.51 -6.76
N GLN A 11 29.97 13.70 -7.24
CA GLN A 11 29.11 14.64 -6.49
C GLN A 11 27.74 14.04 -6.16
N ALA A 12 27.13 13.33 -7.11
CA ALA A 12 25.83 12.69 -6.89
C ALA A 12 25.95 11.51 -5.91
N CYS A 13 27.04 10.74 -6.00
CA CYS A 13 27.31 9.63 -5.08
C CYS A 13 27.57 10.13 -3.65
N GLU A 14 28.36 11.18 -3.48
CA GLU A 14 28.66 11.78 -2.18
C GLU A 14 27.41 12.35 -1.53
N ALA A 15 26.61 13.13 -2.25
CA ALA A 15 25.36 13.70 -1.76
C ALA A 15 24.38 12.60 -1.30
N LEU A 16 24.22 11.54 -2.11
CA LEU A 16 23.37 10.42 -1.74
C LEU A 16 23.92 9.66 -0.51
N THR A 17 25.22 9.35 -0.49
CA THR A 17 25.87 8.63 0.60
C THR A 17 25.76 9.41 1.91
N SER A 18 25.96 10.73 1.87
CA SER A 18 25.77 11.64 3.01
C SER A 18 24.37 11.50 3.61
N MET A 19 23.31 11.62 2.79
CA MET A 19 21.93 11.50 3.25
C MET A 19 21.59 10.09 3.77
N LEU A 20 22.02 9.04 3.07
CA LEU A 20 21.77 7.66 3.46
C LEU A 20 22.47 7.28 4.77
N SER A 21 23.73 7.71 4.94
CA SER A 21 24.51 7.44 6.16
C SER A 21 23.90 8.09 7.41
N ARG A 22 23.22 9.22 7.25
CA ARG A 22 22.53 9.96 8.33
C ARG A 22 21.05 9.60 8.46
N ASN A 23 20.54 8.77 7.54
CA ASN A 23 19.12 8.47 7.39
C ASN A 23 18.22 9.72 7.40
N THR A 24 18.65 10.79 6.72
CA THR A 24 17.90 12.06 6.66
C THR A 24 18.21 12.80 5.36
N LEU A 25 17.19 13.45 4.81
CA LEU A 25 17.38 14.37 3.69
C LEU A 25 17.84 15.73 4.20
N ASN A 26 18.67 16.42 3.42
CA ASN A 26 19.00 17.81 3.66
C ASN A 26 18.91 18.63 2.35
N PRO A 27 18.54 19.93 2.42
CA PRO A 27 18.31 20.74 1.23
C PRO A 27 19.54 20.92 0.33
N ALA A 28 20.75 20.91 0.91
CA ALA A 28 21.99 21.09 0.16
C ALA A 28 22.24 19.88 -0.76
N ASP A 29 22.26 18.66 -0.21
CA ASP A 29 22.46 17.43 -0.96
C ASP A 29 21.32 17.17 -1.96
N ILE A 30 20.07 17.48 -1.60
CA ILE A 30 18.94 17.43 -2.55
C ILE A 30 19.14 18.39 -3.72
N THR A 31 19.67 19.59 -3.47
CA THR A 31 19.97 20.56 -4.53
C THR A 31 21.09 20.07 -5.44
N VAL A 32 22.12 19.43 -4.87
CA VAL A 32 23.19 18.78 -5.65
C VAL A 32 22.62 17.68 -6.54
N LEU A 33 21.81 16.76 -6.00
CA LEU A 33 21.18 15.70 -6.80
C LEU A 33 20.28 16.28 -7.89
N TYR A 34 19.42 17.23 -7.55
CA TYR A 34 18.53 17.89 -8.51
C TYR A 34 19.31 18.49 -9.70
N ARG A 35 20.41 19.20 -9.42
CA ARG A 35 21.27 19.76 -10.48
C ARG A 35 21.88 18.68 -11.37
N ASN A 36 22.30 17.55 -10.79
CA ASN A 36 22.87 16.45 -11.56
C ASN A 36 21.82 15.79 -12.47
N TYR A 37 20.60 15.56 -11.97
CA TYR A 37 19.53 14.89 -12.74
C TYR A 37 18.81 15.78 -13.75
N THR A 38 18.91 17.11 -13.61
CA THR A 38 18.45 18.08 -14.61
C THR A 38 19.49 18.37 -15.70
N SER A 39 20.74 17.94 -15.51
CA SER A 39 21.80 18.14 -16.49
C SER A 39 21.56 17.35 -17.80
N PRO A 40 22.24 17.72 -18.91
CA PRO A 40 22.16 16.97 -20.17
C PRO A 40 22.66 15.53 -20.07
N GLU A 41 23.60 15.26 -19.15
CA GLU A 41 24.19 13.94 -18.93
C GLU A 41 23.97 13.47 -17.48
N PRO A 42 22.72 13.12 -17.10
CA PRO A 42 22.38 12.80 -15.72
C PRO A 42 23.02 11.49 -15.25
N PRO A 43 23.21 11.27 -13.94
CA PRO A 43 23.69 9.99 -13.40
C PRO A 43 22.78 8.80 -13.75
N PRO A 44 23.24 7.54 -13.61
CA PRO A 44 22.40 6.35 -13.82
C PRO A 44 21.17 6.37 -12.93
N ILE A 45 19.99 6.07 -13.47
CA ILE A 45 18.74 6.20 -12.72
C ILE A 45 18.70 5.30 -11.47
N ASP A 46 19.35 4.14 -11.53
CA ASP A 46 19.46 3.19 -10.41
C ASP A 46 20.09 3.81 -9.16
N LEU A 47 20.89 4.88 -9.32
CA LEU A 47 21.51 5.57 -8.19
C LEU A 47 20.44 6.21 -7.28
N ILE A 48 19.39 6.82 -7.84
CA ILE A 48 18.29 7.40 -7.04
C ILE A 48 17.11 6.45 -6.84
N ARG A 49 17.12 5.26 -7.46
CA ARG A 49 16.17 4.18 -7.14
C ARG A 49 16.59 3.33 -5.94
N ASN A 50 17.44 3.89 -5.07
CA ASN A 50 17.78 3.27 -3.80
C ASN A 50 16.53 3.26 -2.88
N PRO A 51 16.09 2.11 -2.34
CA PRO A 51 14.87 2.02 -1.55
C PRO A 51 14.84 2.96 -0.34
N GLN A 52 15.95 3.07 0.41
CA GLN A 52 16.04 3.95 1.58
C GLN A 52 15.93 5.43 1.17
N PHE A 53 16.52 5.83 0.05
CA PHE A 53 16.38 7.20 -0.45
C PHE A 53 14.96 7.52 -0.89
N LEU A 54 14.29 6.58 -1.58
CA LEU A 54 12.89 6.74 -1.99
C LEU A 54 11.97 6.83 -0.78
N GLU A 55 12.20 6.00 0.25
CA GLU A 55 11.45 6.07 1.52
C GLU A 55 11.62 7.43 2.19
N LEU A 56 12.84 7.96 2.27
CA LEU A 56 13.10 9.30 2.81
C LEU A 56 12.40 10.42 2.00
N LEU A 57 12.34 10.30 0.67
CA LEU A 57 11.61 11.25 -0.18
C LEU A 57 10.11 11.19 0.06
N VAL A 58 9.55 9.97 0.09
CA VAL A 58 8.13 9.74 0.38
C VAL A 58 7.78 10.27 1.76
N ASP A 59 8.60 10.00 2.78
CA ASP A 59 8.42 10.52 4.14
C ASP A 59 8.44 12.04 4.17
N SER A 60 9.40 12.66 3.49
CA SER A 60 9.46 14.12 3.47
C SER A 60 8.20 14.75 2.87
N LEU A 61 7.60 14.09 1.86
CA LEU A 61 6.47 14.64 1.10
C LEU A 61 5.10 14.23 1.64
N PHE A 62 4.94 13.04 2.21
CA PHE A 62 3.61 12.49 2.54
C PHE A 62 3.41 12.18 4.02
N LYS A 63 4.47 12.21 4.84
CA LYS A 63 4.32 12.02 6.27
C LYS A 63 3.66 13.24 6.92
N VAL A 64 2.62 12.99 7.71
CA VAL A 64 1.89 14.04 8.44
C VAL A 64 2.83 14.81 9.37
N GLY A 65 2.70 16.13 9.40
CA GLY A 65 3.48 17.02 10.27
C GLY A 65 4.89 17.35 9.79
N VAL A 66 5.39 16.72 8.72
CA VAL A 66 6.70 17.05 8.17
C VAL A 66 6.61 18.32 7.31
N LYS A 67 7.36 19.36 7.71
CA LYS A 67 7.43 20.62 6.97
C LYS A 67 8.63 20.62 6.04
N ILE A 68 8.38 20.76 4.73
CA ILE A 68 9.43 21.01 3.74
C ILE A 68 9.57 22.52 3.49
N ASN A 69 10.81 22.98 3.37
CA ASN A 69 11.09 24.34 2.91
C ASN A 69 10.56 24.52 1.46
N GLN A 70 9.68 25.51 1.27
CA GLN A 70 9.03 25.79 -0.02
C GLN A 70 10.02 26.05 -1.16
N GLU A 71 11.17 26.65 -0.88
CA GLU A 71 12.21 26.92 -1.89
C GLU A 71 12.85 25.64 -2.47
N HIS A 72 12.80 24.55 -1.71
CA HIS A 72 13.37 23.26 -2.12
C HIS A 72 12.32 22.24 -2.50
N LYS A 73 11.04 22.42 -2.13
CA LYS A 73 9.95 21.47 -2.37
C LYS A 73 9.91 20.90 -3.79
N SER A 74 10.00 21.75 -4.80
CA SER A 74 9.97 21.33 -6.21
C SER A 74 11.12 20.38 -6.57
N LYS A 75 12.26 20.48 -5.89
CA LYS A 75 13.43 19.60 -6.09
C LYS A 75 13.18 18.19 -5.54
N TYR A 76 12.53 18.08 -4.38
CA TYR A 76 12.14 16.79 -3.79
C TYR A 76 11.13 16.07 -4.70
N ILE A 77 10.08 16.79 -5.12
CA ILE A 77 9.05 16.28 -6.03
C ILE A 77 9.69 15.85 -7.36
N TYR A 78 10.61 16.65 -7.91
CA TYR A 78 11.30 16.32 -9.15
C TYR A 78 12.10 15.01 -9.01
N LEU A 79 12.90 14.85 -7.95
CA LEU A 79 13.71 13.65 -7.77
C LEU A 79 12.85 12.39 -7.60
N LEU A 80 11.76 12.48 -6.83
CA LEU A 80 10.81 11.36 -6.67
C LEU A 80 10.11 11.03 -8.00
N GLY A 81 9.60 12.05 -8.69
CA GLY A 81 8.96 11.89 -10.01
C GLY A 81 9.93 11.32 -11.05
N TYR A 82 11.18 11.77 -11.05
CA TYR A 82 12.23 11.27 -11.94
C TYR A 82 12.50 9.80 -11.70
N ALA A 83 12.73 9.40 -10.45
CA ALA A 83 12.98 8.01 -10.09
C ALA A 83 11.80 7.09 -10.48
N ALA A 84 10.57 7.60 -10.33
CA ALA A 84 9.35 6.84 -10.60
C ALA A 84 8.99 6.66 -12.09
N SER A 85 9.34 7.62 -12.95
CA SER A 85 8.78 7.69 -14.31
C SER A 85 9.80 7.66 -15.45
N VAL A 86 11.06 8.03 -15.20
CA VAL A 86 12.09 8.03 -16.25
C VAL A 86 12.56 6.61 -16.51
N CYS A 87 12.78 6.27 -17.77
CA CYS A 87 13.28 4.96 -18.18
C CYS A 87 14.48 5.09 -19.12
N GLU A 88 15.49 4.24 -18.92
CA GLU A 88 16.60 4.13 -19.87
C GLU A 88 16.18 3.22 -21.03
N ILE A 89 16.25 3.74 -22.26
CA ILE A 89 15.97 2.95 -23.46
C ILE A 89 17.26 2.22 -23.86
N PRO A 90 17.23 0.89 -24.05
CA PRO A 90 18.40 0.15 -24.49
C PRO A 90 18.91 0.69 -25.84
N THR A 91 20.20 1.00 -25.90
CA THR A 91 20.84 1.54 -27.11
C THR A 91 20.77 0.54 -28.26
N LYS A 92 20.37 1.00 -29.45
CA LYS A 92 20.42 0.19 -30.67
C LYS A 92 21.87 -0.19 -31.02
N LYS A 93 22.07 -1.37 -31.62
CA LYS A 93 23.39 -1.81 -32.12
C LYS A 93 23.97 -0.73 -33.05
N GLY A 94 25.14 -0.19 -32.70
CA GLY A 94 25.87 0.82 -33.49
C GLY A 94 25.99 2.20 -32.83
N GLN A 95 25.32 2.47 -31.70
CA GLN A 95 25.56 3.71 -30.94
C GLN A 95 26.81 3.63 -30.06
N PRO A 96 27.49 4.78 -29.79
CA PRO A 96 28.67 4.81 -28.94
C PRO A 96 28.36 4.26 -27.55
N LYS A 97 29.24 3.36 -27.07
CA LYS A 97 29.14 2.74 -25.73
C LYS A 97 29.10 3.83 -24.66
N GLY A 98 27.97 3.94 -23.95
CA GLY A 98 27.79 4.88 -22.83
C GLY A 98 26.82 6.03 -23.09
N HIS A 99 26.31 6.20 -24.31
CA HIS A 99 25.22 7.14 -24.57
C HIS A 99 23.89 6.55 -24.06
N ARG A 100 23.28 7.19 -23.06
CA ARG A 100 22.00 6.75 -22.47
C ARG A 100 20.88 7.57 -23.06
N VAL A 101 19.94 6.92 -23.73
CA VAL A 101 18.71 7.55 -24.21
C VAL A 101 17.66 7.41 -23.12
N LEU A 102 17.11 8.54 -22.67
CA LEU A 102 16.13 8.58 -21.59
C LEU A 102 14.74 8.88 -22.14
N ASN A 103 13.75 8.07 -21.76
CA ASN A 103 12.34 8.44 -21.91
C ASN A 103 11.92 9.28 -20.70
N LYS A 104 11.35 10.46 -20.95
CA LYS A 104 10.82 11.38 -19.93
C LYS A 104 9.36 11.78 -20.17
N ASP A 105 8.64 11.04 -21.00
CA ASP A 105 7.30 11.41 -21.49
C ASP A 105 6.30 11.54 -20.32
N GLU A 106 6.38 10.62 -19.35
CA GLU A 106 5.49 10.61 -18.18
C GLU A 106 5.97 11.49 -17.02
N LEU A 107 7.18 12.04 -17.09
CA LEU A 107 7.81 12.77 -15.98
C LEU A 107 7.00 13.97 -15.55
N LYS A 108 6.53 14.77 -16.51
CA LYS A 108 5.76 15.99 -16.22
C LYS A 108 4.43 15.65 -15.54
N ALA A 109 3.71 14.65 -16.05
CA ALA A 109 2.44 14.23 -15.49
C ALA A 109 2.61 13.66 -14.07
N THR A 110 3.66 12.85 -13.86
CA THR A 110 4.00 12.27 -12.56
C THR A 110 4.33 13.36 -11.52
N ILE A 111 5.14 14.36 -11.89
CA ILE A 111 5.46 15.50 -11.01
C ILE A 111 4.19 16.25 -10.60
N ILE A 112 3.31 16.54 -11.55
CA ILE A 112 2.04 17.24 -11.27
C ILE A 112 1.14 16.42 -10.33
N ALA A 113 1.07 15.10 -10.54
CA ALA A 113 0.28 14.22 -9.68
C ALA A 113 0.83 14.19 -8.24
N ILE A 114 2.15 14.05 -8.07
CA ILE A 114 2.80 14.11 -6.75
C ILE A 114 2.54 15.46 -6.09
N GLU A 115 2.68 16.58 -6.83
CA GLU A 115 2.48 17.92 -6.27
C GLU A 115 1.04 18.15 -5.80
N LYS A 116 0.05 17.73 -6.59
CA LYS A 116 -1.37 17.83 -6.21
C LYS A 116 -1.67 17.03 -4.95
N VAL A 117 -1.25 15.77 -4.89
CA VAL A 117 -1.55 14.91 -3.74
C VAL A 117 -0.76 15.34 -2.51
N HIS A 118 0.49 15.77 -2.65
CA HIS A 118 1.25 16.39 -1.56
C HIS A 118 0.52 17.59 -0.97
N ALA A 119 -0.05 18.48 -1.80
CA ALA A 119 -0.80 19.63 -1.31
C ALA A 119 -2.04 19.24 -0.50
N ILE A 120 -2.71 18.14 -0.86
CA ILE A 120 -3.85 17.58 -0.12
C ILE A 120 -3.38 17.00 1.22
N CYS A 121 -2.38 16.10 1.19
CA CYS A 121 -1.86 15.39 2.37
C CYS A 121 -1.19 16.32 3.40
N ASN A 122 -0.64 17.45 2.96
CA ASN A 122 0.05 18.40 3.82
C ASN A 122 -0.91 19.29 4.64
N VAL A 123 -2.21 19.28 4.33
CA VAL A 123 -3.23 19.96 5.13
C VAL A 123 -3.85 18.93 6.07
N SER A 124 -3.83 19.21 7.37
CA SER A 124 -4.54 18.39 8.36
C SER A 124 -6.04 18.60 8.17
N ARG A 125 -6.68 17.71 7.41
CA ARG A 125 -8.11 17.75 7.09
C ARG A 125 -8.84 16.60 7.78
N GLY A 126 -10.02 16.89 8.31
CA GLY A 126 -10.97 15.84 8.69
C GLY A 126 -11.50 15.10 7.46
N SER A 127 -12.08 13.91 7.64
CA SER A 127 -12.65 13.10 6.54
C SER A 127 -13.62 13.90 5.65
N SER A 128 -14.45 14.77 6.23
CA SER A 128 -15.45 15.56 5.51
C SER A 128 -14.85 16.59 4.54
N GLU A 129 -13.70 17.19 4.88
CA GLU A 129 -13.01 18.16 4.03
C GLU A 129 -12.21 17.49 2.91
N LEU A 130 -11.85 16.22 3.10
CA LEU A 130 -11.13 15.41 2.12
C LEU A 130 -12.04 14.98 0.95
N ILE A 131 -13.36 14.91 1.18
CA ILE A 131 -14.36 14.56 0.15
C ILE A 131 -14.26 15.51 -1.06
N ALA A 132 -14.00 16.81 -0.84
CA ALA A 132 -13.87 17.78 -1.91
C ALA A 132 -12.72 17.46 -2.89
N ASP A 133 -11.68 16.77 -2.42
CA ASP A 133 -10.50 16.43 -3.19
C ASP A 133 -10.48 14.97 -3.70
N ILE A 134 -11.53 14.19 -3.43
CA ILE A 134 -11.56 12.74 -3.74
C ILE A 134 -11.36 12.45 -5.23
N SER A 135 -11.98 13.24 -6.11
CA SER A 135 -11.81 13.10 -7.56
C SER A 135 -10.37 13.35 -8.00
N THR A 136 -9.71 14.34 -7.38
CA THR A 136 -8.29 14.61 -7.63
C THR A 136 -7.42 13.45 -7.16
N LEU A 137 -7.68 12.91 -5.96
CA LEU A 137 -6.97 11.75 -5.43
C LEU A 137 -7.10 10.54 -6.35
N TYR A 138 -8.31 10.17 -6.77
CA TYR A 138 -8.53 9.03 -7.67
C TYR A 138 -7.83 9.20 -9.02
N SER A 139 -7.86 10.41 -9.58
CA SER A 139 -7.15 10.68 -10.84
C SER A 139 -5.62 10.53 -10.71
N CYS A 140 -5.06 10.89 -9.54
CA CYS A 140 -3.63 10.89 -9.30
C CYS A 140 -3.10 9.54 -8.78
N ILE A 141 -3.92 8.77 -8.06
CA ILE A 141 -3.53 7.44 -7.54
C ILE A 141 -3.16 6.49 -8.68
N ARG A 142 -3.61 6.72 -9.92
CA ARG A 142 -3.18 5.96 -11.11
C ARG A 142 -1.65 5.89 -11.30
N PHE A 143 -0.90 6.84 -10.75
CA PHE A 143 0.57 6.79 -10.73
C PHE A 143 1.04 5.99 -9.50
N PRO A 144 1.81 4.89 -9.65
CA PRO A 144 2.19 4.03 -8.53
C PRO A 144 2.89 4.76 -7.38
N VAL A 145 3.75 5.73 -7.70
CA VAL A 145 4.45 6.56 -6.70
C VAL A 145 3.50 7.41 -5.86
N VAL A 146 2.38 7.83 -6.43
CA VAL A 146 1.31 8.52 -5.69
C VAL A 146 0.58 7.53 -4.79
N GLY A 147 0.30 6.31 -5.26
CA GLY A 147 -0.25 5.24 -4.42
C GLY A 147 0.62 4.97 -3.18
N VAL A 148 1.94 4.88 -3.34
CA VAL A 148 2.90 4.75 -2.22
C VAL A 148 2.80 5.93 -1.26
N GLY A 149 2.74 7.17 -1.79
CA GLY A 149 2.56 8.37 -0.99
C GLY A 149 1.25 8.39 -0.20
N VAL A 150 0.14 7.99 -0.82
CA VAL A 150 -1.18 7.91 -0.19
C VAL A 150 -1.18 6.85 0.91
N ILE A 151 -0.64 5.66 0.68
CA ILE A 151 -0.51 4.63 1.74
C ILE A 151 0.28 5.17 2.91
N ARG A 152 1.41 5.86 2.65
CA ARG A 152 2.23 6.43 3.72
C ARG A 152 1.48 7.50 4.50
N TRP A 153 0.76 8.39 3.83
CA TRP A 153 -0.04 9.41 4.48
C TRP A 153 -1.16 8.79 5.33
N VAL A 154 -1.93 7.86 4.75
CA VAL A 154 -2.99 7.12 5.46
C VAL A 154 -2.43 6.40 6.67
N GLU A 155 -1.32 5.65 6.54
CA GLU A 155 -0.65 4.99 7.65
C GLU A 155 -0.38 5.94 8.82
N ASN A 156 0.21 7.11 8.54
CA ASN A 156 0.52 8.07 9.61
C ASN A 156 -0.75 8.64 10.25
N THR A 157 -1.79 8.91 9.47
CA THR A 157 -3.06 9.46 9.98
C THR A 157 -3.84 8.44 10.82
N VAL A 158 -4.06 7.23 10.31
CA VAL A 158 -4.94 6.24 10.97
C VAL A 158 -4.26 5.51 12.14
N THR A 159 -2.92 5.58 12.23
CA THR A 159 -2.18 5.04 13.37
C THR A 159 -2.04 6.04 14.53
N GLU A 160 -2.54 7.27 14.39
CA GLU A 160 -2.61 8.20 15.52
C GLU A 160 -3.54 7.65 16.61
N PRO A 161 -3.14 7.62 17.89
CA PRO A 161 -3.93 7.01 18.97
C PRO A 161 -5.33 7.61 19.15
N SER A 162 -5.52 8.88 18.75
CA SER A 162 -6.81 9.57 18.83
C SER A 162 -7.70 9.35 17.60
N TYR A 163 -7.18 8.77 16.51
CA TYR A 163 -7.90 8.70 15.24
C TYR A 163 -9.27 8.02 15.37
N PHE A 164 -9.29 6.78 15.86
CA PHE A 164 -10.54 6.02 16.00
C PHE A 164 -11.44 6.51 17.14
N LYS A 165 -10.93 7.35 18.04
CA LYS A 165 -11.75 8.01 19.08
C LYS A 165 -12.56 9.16 18.50
N LEU A 166 -11.98 9.85 17.51
CA LEU A 166 -12.58 11.02 16.88
C LEU A 166 -13.36 10.67 15.61
N CYS A 167 -13.11 9.50 15.03
CA CYS A 167 -13.80 9.05 13.83
C CYS A 167 -15.17 8.46 14.18
N THR A 168 -16.22 9.11 13.71
CA THR A 168 -17.62 8.67 13.88
C THR A 168 -18.20 7.98 12.65
N GLU A 169 -17.41 7.88 11.58
CA GLU A 169 -17.82 7.31 10.30
C GLU A 169 -17.70 5.78 10.32
N SER A 170 -18.65 5.08 9.70
CA SER A 170 -18.61 3.61 9.58
C SER A 170 -17.45 3.12 8.71
N CYS A 171 -17.08 3.88 7.68
CA CYS A 171 -15.90 3.64 6.88
C CYS A 171 -15.15 4.96 6.66
N PRO A 172 -14.08 5.22 7.42
CA PRO A 172 -13.29 6.44 7.25
C PRO A 172 -12.74 6.53 5.83
N LEU A 173 -12.84 7.71 5.20
CA LEU A 173 -12.38 7.91 3.82
C LEU A 173 -10.92 7.50 3.62
N HIS A 174 -10.07 7.67 4.64
CA HIS A 174 -8.67 7.24 4.61
C HIS A 174 -8.50 5.74 4.32
N LEU A 175 -9.37 4.89 4.88
CA LEU A 175 -9.32 3.45 4.65
C LEU A 175 -9.95 3.08 3.31
N ALA A 176 -11.01 3.78 2.89
CA ALA A 176 -11.58 3.62 1.54
C ALA A 176 -10.57 3.96 0.43
N LEU A 177 -9.67 4.94 0.67
CA LEU A 177 -8.59 5.23 -0.27
C LEU A 177 -7.62 4.05 -0.45
N LEU A 178 -7.43 3.20 0.57
CA LEU A 178 -6.59 2.00 0.43
C LEU A 178 -7.22 0.99 -0.54
N ASP A 179 -8.54 0.84 -0.54
CA ASP A 179 -9.26 -0.04 -1.47
C ASP A 179 -9.05 0.42 -2.92
N GLU A 180 -9.06 1.74 -3.16
CA GLU A 180 -8.81 2.31 -4.48
C GLU A 180 -7.35 2.16 -4.91
N VAL A 181 -6.39 2.32 -3.99
CA VAL A 181 -4.98 2.02 -4.29
C VAL A 181 -4.81 0.52 -4.62
N ALA A 182 -5.44 -0.37 -3.85
CA ALA A 182 -5.41 -1.81 -4.08
C ALA A 182 -6.04 -2.21 -5.42
N CYS A 183 -7.09 -1.51 -5.84
CA CYS A 183 -7.76 -1.72 -7.12
C CYS A 183 -6.82 -1.45 -8.31
N VAL A 184 -5.96 -0.44 -8.20
CA VAL A 184 -5.11 0.01 -9.31
C VAL A 184 -3.70 -0.59 -9.26
N HIS A 185 -3.17 -0.94 -8.08
CA HIS A 185 -1.77 -1.36 -7.90
C HIS A 185 -1.61 -2.67 -7.15
N ALA A 186 -1.54 -3.79 -7.88
CA ALA A 186 -1.28 -5.10 -7.31
C ALA A 186 0.06 -5.19 -6.54
N SER A 187 1.09 -4.44 -6.98
CA SER A 187 2.39 -4.42 -6.31
C SER A 187 2.37 -3.77 -4.92
N LEU A 188 1.30 -3.06 -4.56
CA LEU A 188 1.16 -2.40 -3.26
C LEU A 188 0.29 -3.20 -2.27
N HIS A 189 -0.26 -4.33 -2.69
CA HIS A 189 -1.14 -5.14 -1.83
C HIS A 189 -0.49 -5.57 -0.52
N ASP A 190 0.77 -6.01 -0.56
CA ASP A 190 1.50 -6.42 0.65
C ASP A 190 1.67 -5.26 1.65
N GLN A 191 1.93 -4.05 1.15
CA GLN A 191 2.07 -2.88 2.00
C GLN A 191 0.73 -2.50 2.65
N ILE A 192 -0.37 -2.59 1.90
CA ILE A 192 -1.72 -2.34 2.40
C ILE A 192 -2.10 -3.39 3.45
N LEU A 193 -1.87 -4.68 3.17
CA LEU A 193 -2.15 -5.77 4.11
C LEU A 193 -1.38 -5.59 5.42
N ARG A 194 -0.09 -5.24 5.36
CA ARG A 194 0.71 -4.97 6.57
C ARG A 194 0.11 -3.86 7.43
N LEU A 195 -0.40 -2.79 6.82
CA LEU A 195 -1.10 -1.73 7.55
C LEU A 195 -2.40 -2.24 8.18
N LEU A 196 -3.23 -2.94 7.41
CA LEU A 196 -4.50 -3.50 7.91
C LEU A 196 -4.27 -4.47 9.08
N VAL A 197 -3.27 -5.35 8.99
CA VAL A 197 -2.85 -6.25 10.07
C VAL A 197 -2.41 -5.47 11.30
N ARG A 198 -1.55 -4.45 11.13
CA ARG A 198 -1.10 -3.60 12.24
C ARG A 198 -2.27 -2.93 12.97
N LEU A 199 -3.26 -2.44 12.24
CA LEU A 199 -4.47 -1.85 12.83
C LEU A 199 -5.36 -2.90 13.49
N PHE A 200 -5.48 -4.07 12.86
CA PHE A 200 -6.25 -5.20 13.38
C PHE A 200 -5.63 -5.82 14.63
N GLU A 201 -4.32 -5.77 14.82
CA GLU A 201 -3.65 -6.22 16.05
C GLU A 201 -3.49 -5.10 17.09
N SER A 202 -3.78 -3.84 16.71
CA SER A 202 -3.67 -2.72 17.64
C SER A 202 -4.68 -2.81 18.78
N LYS A 203 -4.21 -2.51 20.00
CA LYS A 203 -5.06 -2.38 21.18
C LYS A 203 -5.74 -1.02 21.16
N GLN A 204 -7.06 -1.03 21.37
CA GLN A 204 -7.90 0.16 21.40
C GLN A 204 -8.61 0.25 22.75
N ASP A 205 -7.83 0.13 23.83
CA ASP A 205 -8.32 -0.04 25.21
C ASP A 205 -9.21 1.13 25.70
N GLU A 206 -9.12 2.29 25.05
CA GLU A 206 -9.94 3.47 25.35
C GLU A 206 -11.29 3.51 24.62
N LEU A 207 -11.54 2.61 23.66
CA LEU A 207 -12.82 2.49 22.97
C LEU A 207 -13.73 1.48 23.68
N GLU A 208 -15.03 1.71 23.63
CA GLU A 208 -16.01 0.72 24.10
C GLU A 208 -15.90 -0.60 23.33
N ILE A 209 -16.14 -1.73 24.00
CA ILE A 209 -15.95 -3.08 23.42
C ILE A 209 -16.72 -3.24 22.10
N LEU A 210 -17.96 -2.73 22.03
CA LEU A 210 -18.77 -2.79 20.82
C LEU A 210 -18.14 -1.99 19.66
N VAL A 211 -17.58 -0.81 19.96
CA VAL A 211 -16.90 0.03 18.97
C VAL A 211 -15.61 -0.65 18.49
N GLN A 212 -14.87 -1.31 19.39
CA GLN A 212 -13.71 -2.10 19.00
C GLN A 212 -14.10 -3.23 18.04
N LEU A 213 -15.20 -3.95 18.31
CA LEU A 213 -15.68 -5.03 17.47
C LEU A 213 -16.07 -4.53 16.07
N GLU A 214 -16.82 -3.43 15.98
CA GLU A 214 -17.20 -2.82 14.69
C GLU A 214 -15.97 -2.31 13.91
N LEU A 215 -14.98 -1.74 14.60
CA LEU A 215 -13.70 -1.37 13.99
C LEU A 215 -12.99 -2.60 13.39
N LYS A 216 -12.93 -3.73 14.12
CA LYS A 216 -12.31 -4.96 13.60
C LYS A 216 -13.05 -5.51 12.39
N LYS A 217 -14.40 -5.52 12.39
CA LYS A 217 -15.21 -5.90 11.21
C LYS A 217 -14.91 -4.99 10.02
N MET A 218 -14.91 -3.68 10.23
CA MET A 218 -14.58 -2.72 9.18
C MET A 218 -13.18 -2.95 8.58
N LEU A 219 -12.18 -3.34 9.39
CA LEU A 219 -10.86 -3.73 8.89
C LEU A 219 -10.89 -5.06 8.12
N LEU A 220 -11.70 -6.03 8.54
CA LEU A 220 -11.92 -7.28 7.81
C LEU A 220 -12.56 -7.00 6.44
N ASP A 221 -13.49 -6.05 6.33
CA ASP A 221 -14.07 -5.66 5.03
C ASP A 221 -12.99 -5.17 4.05
N ARG A 222 -12.02 -4.39 4.54
CA ARG A 222 -10.88 -3.93 3.72
C ARG A 222 -9.99 -5.10 3.32
N MET A 223 -9.80 -6.09 4.21
CA MET A 223 -9.06 -7.32 3.88
C MET A 223 -9.81 -8.18 2.84
N VAL A 224 -11.13 -8.27 2.91
CA VAL A 224 -11.98 -8.94 1.91
C VAL A 224 -11.94 -8.20 0.57
N ASN A 225 -11.95 -6.87 0.58
CA ASN A 225 -11.74 -6.06 -0.63
C ASN A 225 -10.38 -6.39 -1.27
N LEU A 226 -9.31 -6.41 -0.47
CA LEU A 226 -7.96 -6.74 -0.94
C LEU A 226 -7.86 -8.17 -1.50
N LEU A 227 -8.55 -9.12 -0.87
CA LEU A 227 -8.73 -10.49 -1.37
C LEU A 227 -9.42 -10.49 -2.74
N ALA A 228 -10.52 -9.76 -2.89
CA ALA A 228 -11.26 -9.61 -4.15
C ALA A 228 -10.43 -8.94 -5.27
N ARG A 229 -9.37 -8.21 -4.92
CA ARG A 229 -8.38 -7.65 -5.88
C ARG A 229 -7.24 -8.61 -6.22
N GLY A 230 -7.23 -9.83 -5.68
CA GLY A 230 -6.26 -10.88 -6.00
C GLY A 230 -5.21 -11.15 -4.92
N CYS A 231 -5.22 -10.44 -3.79
CA CYS A 231 -4.32 -10.73 -2.65
C CYS A 231 -4.88 -11.84 -1.74
N VAL A 232 -5.33 -12.95 -2.33
CA VAL A 232 -6.12 -13.97 -1.62
C VAL A 232 -5.29 -14.70 -0.57
N VAL A 233 -4.19 -15.34 -0.98
CA VAL A 233 -3.40 -16.21 -0.12
C VAL A 233 -2.82 -15.47 1.10
N PRO A 234 -2.20 -14.29 0.97
CA PRO A 234 -1.67 -13.57 2.12
C PRO A 234 -2.75 -13.22 3.16
N VAL A 235 -3.94 -12.78 2.69
CA VAL A 235 -5.07 -12.43 3.57
C VAL A 235 -5.59 -13.66 4.31
N VAL A 236 -5.93 -14.73 3.58
CA VAL A 236 -6.50 -15.95 4.19
C VAL A 236 -5.48 -16.60 5.15
N LYS A 237 -4.20 -16.61 4.79
CA LYS A 237 -3.13 -17.13 5.64
C LYS A 237 -3.05 -16.38 6.97
N TYR A 238 -3.16 -15.05 6.95
CA TYR A 238 -3.14 -14.25 8.18
C TYR A 238 -4.35 -14.58 9.08
N ILE A 239 -5.57 -14.62 8.53
CA ILE A 239 -6.77 -14.93 9.31
C ILE A 239 -6.74 -16.37 9.86
N SER A 240 -6.26 -17.32 9.07
CA SER A 240 -6.02 -18.71 9.51
C SER A 240 -5.04 -18.79 10.69
N GLN A 241 -4.00 -17.96 10.69
CA GLN A 241 -3.05 -17.86 11.80
C GLN A 241 -3.70 -17.26 13.05
N CYS A 242 -4.52 -16.22 12.92
CA CYS A 242 -5.30 -15.67 14.04
C CYS A 242 -6.23 -16.73 14.66
N CYS A 243 -6.94 -17.49 13.82
CA CYS A 243 -7.79 -18.59 14.26
C CYS A 243 -6.99 -19.66 15.02
N THR A 244 -5.82 -20.05 14.50
CA THR A 244 -4.96 -21.08 15.12
C THR A 244 -4.36 -20.61 16.44
N ARG A 245 -4.00 -19.33 16.55
CA ARG A 245 -3.45 -18.71 17.76
C ARG A 245 -4.50 -18.54 18.86
N GLY A 246 -5.78 -18.42 18.49
CA GLY A 246 -6.88 -18.23 19.43
C GLY A 246 -6.87 -16.85 20.11
N ASP A 247 -6.24 -15.85 19.49
CA ASP A 247 -6.12 -14.48 20.03
C ASP A 247 -7.09 -13.48 19.37
N THR A 248 -7.97 -13.98 18.49
CA THR A 248 -9.03 -13.22 17.82
C THR A 248 -10.38 -13.85 18.13
N ASP A 249 -11.38 -13.02 18.40
CA ASP A 249 -12.74 -13.46 18.70
C ASP A 249 -13.31 -14.32 17.55
N ILE A 250 -13.90 -15.47 17.89
CA ILE A 250 -14.48 -16.42 16.93
C ILE A 250 -15.55 -15.75 16.06
N SER A 251 -16.30 -14.78 16.61
CA SER A 251 -17.30 -14.02 15.85
C SER A 251 -16.70 -13.17 14.72
N LEU A 252 -15.47 -12.68 14.87
CA LEU A 252 -14.74 -11.96 13.82
C LEU A 252 -14.23 -12.91 12.74
N ILE A 253 -13.74 -14.09 13.13
CA ILE A 253 -13.34 -15.12 12.16
C ILE A 253 -14.57 -15.60 11.37
N ARG A 254 -15.69 -15.84 12.06
CA ARG A 254 -16.99 -16.16 11.44
C ARG A 254 -17.40 -15.08 10.45
N TYR A 255 -17.34 -13.81 10.85
CA TYR A 255 -17.66 -12.68 9.99
C TYR A 255 -16.82 -12.70 8.70
N PHE A 256 -15.50 -12.83 8.82
CA PHE A 256 -14.62 -12.93 7.65
C PHE A 256 -14.98 -14.12 6.75
N VAL A 257 -15.24 -15.30 7.32
CA VAL A 257 -15.63 -16.49 6.54
C VAL A 257 -16.93 -16.26 5.77
N THR A 258 -17.94 -15.65 6.40
CA THR A 258 -19.20 -15.29 5.74
C THR A 258 -18.96 -14.38 4.54
N GLU A 259 -18.26 -13.26 4.74
CA GLU A 259 -18.00 -12.27 3.68
C GLU A 259 -17.21 -12.86 2.51
N VAL A 260 -16.23 -13.73 2.79
CA VAL A 260 -15.48 -14.44 1.75
C VAL A 260 -16.36 -15.39 0.97
N LEU A 261 -17.18 -16.21 1.64
CA LEU A 261 -18.09 -17.16 0.98
C LEU A 261 -19.13 -16.45 0.10
N GLU A 262 -19.58 -15.26 0.48
CA GLU A 262 -20.47 -14.43 -0.34
C GLU A 262 -19.75 -13.78 -1.55
N THR A 263 -18.43 -13.63 -1.48
CA THR A 263 -17.61 -12.99 -2.51
C THR A 263 -17.07 -13.96 -3.56
N VAL A 264 -16.77 -15.21 -3.17
CA VAL A 264 -16.06 -16.17 -4.03
C VAL A 264 -16.99 -17.19 -4.69
N THR A 265 -16.58 -17.70 -5.84
CA THR A 265 -17.26 -18.81 -6.52
C THR A 265 -16.24 -19.74 -7.17
N HIS A 266 -16.65 -20.94 -7.55
CA HIS A 266 -15.80 -21.94 -8.18
C HIS A 266 -15.35 -21.50 -9.60
N PRO A 267 -14.20 -21.98 -10.13
CA PRO A 267 -13.29 -22.95 -9.54
C PRO A 267 -12.32 -22.34 -8.51
N TYR A 268 -12.11 -23.06 -7.40
CA TYR A 268 -11.13 -22.68 -6.37
C TYR A 268 -9.71 -23.13 -6.71
N SER A 269 -8.69 -22.52 -6.13
CA SER A 269 -7.32 -23.03 -6.19
C SER A 269 -7.06 -23.97 -5.00
N SER A 270 -6.18 -24.96 -5.17
CA SER A 270 -5.82 -25.88 -4.08
C SER A 270 -5.23 -25.13 -2.88
N GLU A 271 -4.42 -24.11 -3.11
CA GLU A 271 -3.82 -23.30 -2.04
C GLU A 271 -4.87 -22.53 -1.23
N PHE A 272 -5.90 -21.99 -1.89
CA PHE A 272 -7.02 -21.35 -1.19
C PHE A 272 -7.79 -22.37 -0.36
N VAL A 273 -8.14 -23.53 -0.94
CA VAL A 273 -8.87 -24.59 -0.24
C VAL A 273 -8.10 -25.07 0.99
N GLN A 274 -6.78 -25.30 0.89
CA GLN A 274 -5.94 -25.72 2.03
C GLN A 274 -6.00 -24.76 3.21
N LEU A 275 -6.00 -23.45 2.93
CA LEU A 275 -5.98 -22.42 3.98
C LEU A 275 -7.37 -22.10 4.52
N PHE A 276 -8.39 -22.13 3.67
CA PHE A 276 -9.73 -21.67 3.99
C PHE A 276 -10.64 -22.79 4.52
N LEU A 277 -10.58 -23.99 3.94
CA LEU A 277 -11.44 -25.12 4.33
C LEU A 277 -11.37 -25.45 5.83
N PRO A 278 -10.21 -25.47 6.50
CA PRO A 278 -10.15 -25.75 7.93
C PRO A 278 -10.96 -24.76 8.79
N MET A 279 -11.02 -23.48 8.40
CA MET A 279 -11.84 -22.48 9.10
C MET A 279 -13.33 -22.69 8.82
N VAL A 280 -13.69 -23.09 7.60
CA VAL A 280 -15.08 -23.35 7.20
C VAL A 280 -15.64 -24.63 7.83
N GLU A 281 -14.82 -25.67 7.99
CA GLU A 281 -15.24 -26.93 8.63
C GLU A 281 -15.37 -26.82 10.15
N ASN A 282 -14.70 -25.85 10.79
CA ASN A 282 -14.76 -25.63 12.23
C ASN A 282 -16.18 -25.23 12.68
N GLU A 283 -16.80 -26.07 13.50
CA GLU A 283 -18.17 -25.90 13.99
C GLU A 283 -18.33 -24.67 14.91
N GLU A 284 -17.29 -24.24 15.62
CA GLU A 284 -17.36 -23.02 16.44
C GLU A 284 -17.49 -21.77 15.56
N ILE A 285 -16.92 -21.82 14.35
CA ILE A 285 -16.96 -20.73 13.38
C ILE A 285 -18.26 -20.79 12.60
N THR A 286 -18.58 -21.91 11.93
CA THR A 286 -19.69 -21.96 10.95
C THR A 286 -20.89 -22.80 11.37
N GLY A 287 -20.87 -23.43 12.55
CA GLY A 287 -21.91 -24.38 12.97
C GLY A 287 -23.31 -23.79 13.01
N SER A 288 -23.45 -22.52 13.41
CA SER A 288 -24.75 -21.81 13.40
C SER A 288 -25.16 -21.25 12.03
N MET A 289 -24.30 -21.33 11.02
CA MET A 289 -24.55 -20.83 9.66
C MET A 289 -25.13 -21.91 8.74
N ARG A 290 -24.97 -23.19 9.11
CA ARG A 290 -25.51 -24.33 8.35
C ARG A 290 -27.02 -24.37 8.57
N GLY A 291 -27.79 -24.02 7.54
CA GLY A 291 -29.24 -23.99 7.61
C GLY A 291 -29.84 -25.40 7.56
N GLU A 292 -31.12 -25.55 7.90
CA GLU A 292 -31.86 -26.81 7.71
C GLU A 292 -32.20 -27.10 6.23
N GLY A 293 -31.71 -26.30 5.27
CA GLY A 293 -31.97 -26.44 3.83
C GLY A 293 -30.69 -26.48 3.00
N ASP A 294 -30.71 -27.28 1.92
CA ASP A 294 -29.58 -27.67 1.05
C ASP A 294 -28.82 -26.55 0.29
N ASN A 295 -29.08 -25.26 0.54
CA ASN A 295 -28.52 -24.14 -0.22
C ASN A 295 -27.85 -23.08 0.69
N ASP A 296 -27.10 -23.49 1.72
CA ASP A 296 -26.25 -22.55 2.47
C ASP A 296 -24.81 -22.53 1.89
N PRO A 297 -24.16 -21.34 1.79
CA PRO A 297 -22.83 -21.20 1.18
C PRO A 297 -21.73 -22.05 1.84
N VAL A 298 -21.87 -22.37 3.13
CA VAL A 298 -20.90 -23.18 3.88
C VAL A 298 -20.99 -24.64 3.40
N SER A 299 -22.20 -25.19 3.36
CA SER A 299 -22.45 -26.55 2.89
C SER A 299 -22.07 -26.72 1.42
N GLU A 300 -22.43 -25.77 0.56
CA GLU A 300 -22.05 -25.78 -0.87
C GLU A 300 -20.52 -25.80 -1.04
N PHE A 301 -19.81 -24.95 -0.31
CA PHE A 301 -18.34 -24.90 -0.36
C PHE A 301 -17.70 -26.22 0.09
N ILE A 302 -18.15 -26.79 1.21
CA ILE A 302 -17.61 -28.05 1.75
C ILE A 302 -17.87 -29.21 0.78
N VAL A 303 -19.09 -29.34 0.26
CA VAL A 303 -19.46 -30.40 -0.70
C VAL A 303 -18.61 -30.29 -1.96
N HIS A 304 -18.49 -29.08 -2.51
CA HIS A 304 -17.66 -28.85 -3.68
C HIS A 304 -16.19 -29.22 -3.41
N CYS A 305 -15.63 -28.81 -2.26
CA CYS A 305 -14.24 -29.11 -1.90
C CYS A 305 -14.00 -30.62 -1.74
N LYS A 306 -14.90 -31.34 -1.05
CA LYS A 306 -14.78 -32.80 -0.87
C LYS A 306 -14.86 -33.57 -2.18
N ALA A 307 -15.67 -33.10 -3.13
CA ALA A 307 -15.80 -33.73 -4.44
C ALA A 307 -14.57 -33.54 -5.34
N HIS A 308 -13.81 -32.44 -5.20
CA HIS A 308 -12.77 -32.05 -6.15
C HIS A 308 -11.34 -32.03 -5.58
N TYR A 309 -11.16 -32.04 -4.25
CA TYR A 309 -9.88 -31.86 -3.58
C TYR A 309 -9.57 -32.96 -2.55
N THR A 310 -10.11 -34.18 -2.75
CA THR A 310 -10.18 -35.30 -1.78
C THR A 310 -8.84 -35.89 -1.28
N THR A 311 -7.72 -35.22 -1.46
CA THR A 311 -6.42 -35.58 -0.88
C THR A 311 -5.55 -34.34 -0.72
N LEU A 312 -5.62 -33.70 0.45
CA LEU A 312 -4.60 -32.77 0.95
C LEU A 312 -4.41 -32.97 2.45
#